data_AF-A0A645I886-F1
#
_entry.id   AF-A0A645I886-F1
#
_cell.length_a   1.000
_cell.length_b   1.000
_cell.length_c   1.000
_cell.angle_alpha   90.00
_cell.angle_beta   90.00
_cell.angle_gamma   90.00
#
_symmetry.space_group_name_H-M   'P 1'
#
loop_
_entity.id
_entity.type
_entity.pdbx_description
1 polymer ?
#
loop_
_entity_poly.entity_id
_entity_poly.type
_entity_poly.pdbx_seq_one_letter_code
_entity_poly.pdbx_strand_id
1 'polypeptide(L)'
;MDFVKYMREFTDSCIAKYNLNFSLLATSSELISGRFPEIDKQYFESKILKNGFYTNSFHVEVDSGLTALEKIRMEGAFHKLCNGGCITYVELGEAPLGNVEGLMELIDCAIESGTHYLGFNFPRDVCNDCGETGVFDECPNCGSKSITRIRRVSGYLEILDYFVSGKKNEVSHRRRN
;
A
#
# COMPACT_ATOMS: atom_id res chain seq x y z
N MET A 1 -17.37 3.31 6.71
CA MET A 1 -17.12 4.66 6.14
C MET A 1 -17.40 5.77 7.13
N ASP A 2 -18.43 5.65 7.99
CA ASP A 2 -18.93 6.74 8.85
C ASP A 2 -17.87 7.44 9.69
N PHE A 3 -16.90 6.69 10.25
CA PHE A 3 -15.82 7.28 11.04
C PHE A 3 -14.92 8.24 10.23
N VAL A 4 -14.56 7.86 9.00
CA VAL A 4 -13.74 8.72 8.12
C VAL A 4 -14.54 9.95 7.66
N LYS A 5 -15.85 9.78 7.47
CA LYS A 5 -16.76 10.90 7.16
C LYS A 5 -16.84 11.90 8.32
N TYR A 6 -16.94 11.41 9.55
CA TYR A 6 -16.85 12.25 10.74
C TYR A 6 -15.52 13.01 10.82
N MET A 7 -14.39 12.37 10.51
CA MET A 7 -13.09 13.04 10.47
C MET A 7 -13.03 14.14 9.40
N ARG A 8 -13.61 13.90 8.22
CA ARG A 8 -13.74 14.91 7.15
C ARG A 8 -14.55 16.12 7.63
N GLU A 9 -15.74 15.88 8.17
CA GLU A 9 -16.61 16.92 8.72
C GLU A 9 -15.94 17.71 9.84
N PHE A 10 -15.15 17.03 10.68
CA PHE A 10 -14.33 17.69 11.70
C PHE A 10 -13.28 18.62 11.07
N THR A 11 -12.55 18.17 10.05
CA THR A 11 -11.59 19.04 9.34
C THR A 11 -12.29 20.23 8.69
N ASP A 12 -13.49 20.07 8.12
CA ASP A 12 -14.30 21.17 7.57
C ASP A 12 -14.69 22.18 8.66
N SER A 13 -15.09 21.70 9.85
CA SER A 13 -15.40 22.58 10.98
C SER A 13 -14.19 23.41 11.45
N CYS A 14 -12.99 22.83 11.37
CA CYS A 14 -11.74 23.53 11.69
C CYS A 14 -11.43 24.62 10.65
N ILE A 15 -11.69 24.39 9.36
CA ILE A 15 -11.55 25.43 8.32
C ILE A 15 -12.44 26.63 8.67
N ALA A 16 -13.72 26.37 8.96
CA ALA A 16 -14.69 27.42 9.29
C ALA A 16 -14.31 28.19 10.55
N LYS A 17 -13.82 27.50 11.59
CA LYS A 17 -13.48 28.10 12.88
C LYS A 17 -12.19 28.90 12.88
N TYR A 18 -11.15 28.39 12.22
CA TYR A 18 -9.80 28.94 12.34
C TYR A 18 -9.36 29.72 11.11
N ASN A 19 -10.12 29.66 10.01
CA ASN A 19 -9.77 30.28 8.73
C ASN A 19 -8.38 29.84 8.21
N LEU A 20 -8.11 28.53 8.34
CA LEU A 20 -6.89 27.87 7.86
C LEU A 20 -7.27 26.66 7.00
N ASN A 21 -6.33 26.21 6.17
CA ASN A 21 -6.52 25.06 5.28
C ASN A 21 -6.28 23.75 6.04
N PHE A 22 -7.34 23.17 6.62
CA PHE A 22 -7.31 21.80 7.14
C PHE A 22 -7.72 20.80 6.07
N SER A 23 -7.09 19.63 6.10
CA SER A 23 -7.37 18.52 5.19
C SER A 23 -7.28 17.19 5.91
N LEU A 24 -7.97 16.18 5.40
CA LEU A 24 -7.86 14.81 5.92
C LEU A 24 -6.85 14.04 5.08
N LEU A 25 -5.75 13.61 5.70
CA LEU A 25 -4.67 12.87 5.05
C LEU A 25 -4.74 11.38 5.40
N ALA A 26 -4.71 10.52 4.38
CA ALA A 26 -4.46 9.09 4.52
C ALA A 26 -2.93 8.85 4.55
N THR A 27 -2.36 8.91 5.74
CA THR A 27 -0.90 8.84 5.96
C THR A 27 -0.28 7.54 5.41
N SER A 28 0.93 7.64 4.86
CA SER A 28 1.77 6.50 4.42
C SER A 28 2.25 5.60 5.56
N SER A 29 2.04 6.04 6.80
CA SER A 29 2.24 5.33 8.07
C SER A 29 3.57 4.57 8.22
N GLU A 30 4.63 4.97 7.53
CA GLU A 30 5.88 4.22 7.46
C GLU A 30 6.54 3.97 8.82
N LEU A 31 6.65 5.03 9.62
CA LEU A 31 7.26 4.98 10.94
C LEU A 31 6.28 4.56 12.03
N ILE A 32 4.96 4.61 11.76
CA ILE A 32 3.93 4.39 12.78
C ILE A 32 3.23 3.05 12.64
N SER A 33 3.27 2.40 11.46
CA SER A 33 2.57 1.13 11.23
C SER A 33 3.04 0.03 12.15
N GLY A 34 4.35 -0.04 12.44
CA GLY A 34 4.91 -0.96 13.45
C GLY A 34 4.94 -0.39 14.87
N ARG A 35 5.19 0.92 15.02
CA ARG A 35 5.35 1.55 16.33
C ARG A 35 4.04 1.57 17.13
N PHE A 36 2.91 1.84 16.51
CA PHE A 36 1.62 1.86 17.20
C PHE A 36 1.22 0.50 17.78
N PRO A 37 1.25 -0.62 17.03
CA PRO A 37 0.96 -1.92 17.61
C PRO A 37 2.00 -2.36 18.65
N GLU A 38 3.26 -1.92 18.58
CA GLU A 38 4.26 -2.15 19.65
C GLU A 38 3.89 -1.46 20.96
N ILE A 39 3.36 -0.24 20.90
CA ILE A 39 2.87 0.49 22.06
C ILE A 39 1.58 -0.16 22.58
N ASP A 40 0.62 -0.43 21.70
CA ASP A 40 -0.69 -0.96 22.08
C ASP A 40 -0.60 -2.35 22.74
N LYS A 41 0.38 -3.18 22.34
CA LYS A 41 0.68 -4.47 22.99
C LYS A 41 1.02 -4.36 24.48
N GLN A 42 1.47 -3.21 24.95
CA GLN A 42 1.77 -3.01 26.38
C GLN A 42 0.51 -2.86 27.22
N TYR A 43 -0.62 -2.52 26.58
CA TYR A 43 -1.89 -2.21 27.25
C TYR A 43 -2.98 -3.22 26.94
N PHE A 44 -2.91 -3.88 25.78
CA PHE A 44 -3.99 -4.71 25.26
C PHE A 44 -3.49 -6.06 24.74
N GLU A 45 -4.25 -7.10 25.04
CA GLU A 45 -4.12 -8.40 24.39
C GLU A 45 -5.18 -8.51 23.28
N SER A 46 -4.75 -8.45 22.02
CA SER A 46 -5.66 -8.52 20.87
C SER A 46 -5.03 -9.26 19.69
N LYS A 47 -5.85 -10.03 18.97
CA LYS A 47 -5.44 -10.73 17.74
C LYS A 47 -4.99 -9.76 16.64
N ILE A 48 -5.53 -8.53 16.63
CA ILE A 48 -5.16 -7.49 15.65
C ILE A 48 -3.67 -7.14 15.78
N LEU A 49 -3.10 -7.23 16.98
CA LEU A 49 -1.70 -6.91 17.25
C LEU A 49 -0.73 -8.02 16.81
N LYS A 50 -1.23 -9.21 16.48
CA LYS A 50 -0.41 -10.40 16.20
C LYS A 50 0.55 -10.17 15.03
N ASN A 51 0.09 -9.51 13.98
CA ASN A 51 0.87 -9.28 12.76
C ASN A 51 1.98 -8.23 12.96
N GLY A 52 1.94 -7.45 14.04
CA GLY A 52 2.97 -6.48 14.39
C GLY A 52 3.01 -5.24 13.48
N PHE A 53 1.96 -5.03 12.69
CA PHE A 53 1.76 -3.79 11.94
C PHE A 53 0.25 -3.47 11.85
N TYR A 54 -0.07 -2.20 11.67
CA TYR A 54 -1.39 -1.77 11.20
C TYR A 54 -1.37 -1.48 9.71
N THR A 55 -2.44 -1.91 9.04
CA THR A 55 -2.69 -1.58 7.63
C THR A 55 -2.83 -0.07 7.46
N ASN A 56 -2.24 0.46 6.39
CA ASN A 56 -2.24 1.90 6.13
C ASN A 56 -3.68 2.43 5.90
N SER A 57 -4.05 3.46 6.64
CA SER A 57 -5.23 4.30 6.36
C SER A 57 -6.52 3.50 6.09
N PHE A 58 -7.10 3.61 4.89
CA PHE A 58 -8.33 2.91 4.51
C PHE A 58 -8.07 1.66 3.66
N HIS A 59 -6.80 1.29 3.45
CA HIS A 59 -6.49 0.12 2.64
C HIS A 59 -7.08 -1.14 3.26
N VAL A 60 -7.50 -2.06 2.40
CA VAL A 60 -7.87 -3.41 2.83
C VAL A 60 -6.64 -4.16 3.35
N GLU A 61 -6.87 -5.17 4.17
CA GLU A 61 -5.79 -6.04 4.66
C GLU A 61 -5.01 -6.67 3.50
N VAL A 62 -3.69 -6.74 3.67
CA VAL A 62 -2.74 -7.17 2.63
C VAL A 62 -2.90 -8.64 2.22
N ASP A 63 -3.59 -9.43 3.05
CA ASP A 63 -3.92 -10.84 2.89
C ASP A 63 -5.44 -11.09 2.76
N SER A 64 -6.22 -10.04 2.46
CA SER A 64 -7.69 -10.11 2.34
C SER A 64 -8.23 -11.09 1.29
N GLY A 65 -7.40 -11.51 0.33
CA GLY A 65 -7.80 -12.39 -0.76
C GLY A 65 -8.73 -11.76 -1.79
N LEU A 66 -8.95 -10.45 -1.70
CA LEU A 66 -9.77 -9.69 -2.64
C LEU A 66 -9.11 -9.59 -4.01
N THR A 67 -9.94 -9.67 -5.05
CA THR A 67 -9.50 -9.35 -6.40
C THR A 67 -9.11 -7.87 -6.52
N ALA A 68 -8.28 -7.55 -7.50
CA ALA A 68 -7.89 -6.16 -7.77
C ALA A 68 -9.11 -5.23 -7.98
N LEU A 69 -10.13 -5.70 -8.70
CA LEU A 69 -11.36 -4.95 -8.94
C LEU A 69 -12.17 -4.69 -7.66
N GLU A 70 -12.32 -5.70 -6.80
CA GLU A 70 -13.02 -5.56 -5.52
C GLU A 70 -12.29 -4.59 -4.60
N LYS A 71 -10.96 -4.73 -4.50
CA LYS A 71 -10.11 -3.82 -3.73
C LYS A 71 -10.27 -2.37 -4.17
N ILE A 72 -10.19 -2.12 -5.49
CA ILE A 72 -10.37 -0.78 -6.07
C ILE A 72 -11.75 -0.21 -5.71
N ARG A 73 -12.83 -0.99 -5.87
CA ARG A 73 -14.19 -0.55 -5.57
C ARG A 73 -14.38 -0.19 -4.11
N MET A 74 -13.80 -0.99 -3.21
CA MET A 74 -13.87 -0.74 -1.77
C MET A 74 -13.07 0.50 -1.34
N GLU A 75 -11.83 0.64 -1.84
CA GLU A 75 -10.94 1.74 -1.45
C GLU A 75 -11.34 3.07 -2.11
N GLY A 76 -11.85 3.04 -3.35
CA GLY A 76 -12.23 4.24 -4.11
C GLY A 76 -13.24 5.13 -3.41
N ALA A 77 -14.18 4.55 -2.64
CA ALA A 77 -15.16 5.31 -1.87
C ALA A 77 -14.55 6.26 -0.84
N PHE A 78 -13.34 5.99 -0.36
CA PHE A 78 -12.64 6.80 0.64
C PHE A 78 -11.83 7.94 0.03
N HIS A 79 -11.46 7.87 -1.25
CA HIS A 79 -10.64 8.88 -1.92
C HIS A 79 -11.25 10.28 -1.83
N LYS A 80 -12.57 10.41 -1.99
CA LYS A 80 -13.28 11.70 -1.86
C LYS A 80 -13.26 12.30 -0.44
N LEU A 81 -13.03 11.48 0.59
CA LEU A 81 -13.01 11.92 1.98
C LEU A 81 -11.61 12.41 2.37
N CYS A 82 -10.56 11.80 1.83
CA CYS A 82 -9.16 12.07 2.16
C CYS A 82 -8.52 13.13 1.23
N ASN A 83 -9.07 14.34 1.23
CA ASN A 83 -8.64 15.43 0.33
C ASN A 83 -7.20 15.96 0.58
N GLY A 84 -6.56 15.59 1.68
CA GLY A 84 -5.18 15.94 1.98
C GLY A 84 -4.17 15.03 1.28
N GLY A 85 -4.65 13.93 0.70
CA GLY A 85 -3.84 12.94 -0.02
C GLY A 85 -4.20 11.52 0.40
N CYS A 86 -4.25 10.64 -0.59
CA CYS A 86 -4.45 9.21 -0.42
C CYS A 86 -4.04 8.48 -1.71
N ILE A 87 -3.82 7.17 -1.63
CA ILE A 87 -3.49 6.31 -2.77
C ILE A 87 -4.20 4.96 -2.59
N THR A 88 -4.53 4.30 -3.71
CA THR A 88 -4.89 2.88 -3.77
C THR A 88 -3.77 2.12 -4.47
N TYR A 89 -3.39 0.94 -3.95
CA TYR A 89 -2.43 0.05 -4.60
C TYR A 89 -3.10 -1.23 -5.11
N VAL A 90 -2.59 -1.78 -6.20
CA VAL A 90 -2.90 -3.14 -6.66
C VAL A 90 -1.59 -3.94 -6.75
N GLU A 91 -1.59 -5.15 -6.18
CA GLU A 91 -0.45 -6.06 -6.19
C GLU A 91 -0.55 -7.03 -7.38
N LEU A 92 0.32 -6.82 -8.37
CA LEU A 92 0.48 -7.67 -9.55
C LEU A 92 1.58 -8.71 -9.33
N GLY A 93 1.42 -9.89 -9.92
CA GLY A 93 2.42 -10.97 -9.83
C GLY A 93 3.71 -10.67 -10.62
N GLU A 94 3.61 -9.88 -11.67
CA GLU A 94 4.71 -9.54 -12.57
C GLU A 94 4.47 -8.16 -13.21
N ALA A 95 5.47 -7.65 -13.93
CA ALA A 95 5.32 -6.40 -14.65
C ALA A 95 4.25 -6.52 -15.76
N PRO A 96 3.31 -5.57 -15.88
CA PRO A 96 2.18 -5.65 -16.83
C PRO A 96 2.58 -5.33 -18.28
N LEU A 97 3.70 -5.88 -18.77
CA LEU A 97 4.27 -5.55 -20.08
C LEU A 97 3.51 -6.20 -21.27
N GLY A 98 2.69 -7.22 -21.00
CA GLY A 98 1.97 -7.98 -22.04
C GLY A 98 0.45 -8.04 -21.89
N ASN A 99 -0.13 -7.32 -20.94
CA ASN A 99 -1.58 -7.35 -20.66
C ASN A 99 -2.14 -5.94 -20.50
N VAL A 100 -2.19 -5.21 -21.62
CA VAL A 100 -2.67 -3.83 -21.65
C VAL A 100 -4.17 -3.79 -21.38
N GLU A 101 -4.94 -4.73 -21.93
CA GLU A 101 -6.39 -4.80 -21.74
C GLU A 101 -6.75 -4.98 -20.26
N GLY A 102 -6.08 -5.88 -19.54
CA GLY A 102 -6.30 -6.07 -18.12
C GLY A 102 -5.91 -4.85 -17.29
N LEU A 103 -4.85 -4.13 -17.68
CA LEU A 103 -4.48 -2.88 -17.00
C LEU A 103 -5.53 -1.79 -17.22
N MET A 104 -6.07 -1.68 -18.44
CA MET A 104 -7.13 -0.75 -18.77
C MET A 104 -8.40 -1.04 -17.97
N GLU A 105 -8.78 -2.31 -17.82
CA GLU A 105 -9.95 -2.70 -17.00
C GLU A 105 -9.81 -2.23 -15.54
N LEU A 106 -8.61 -2.34 -14.96
CA LEU A 106 -8.33 -1.85 -13.62
C LEU A 106 -8.39 -0.32 -13.53
N ILE A 107 -7.89 0.39 -14.55
CA ILE A 107 -7.94 1.85 -14.62
C ILE A 107 -9.39 2.34 -14.74
N ASP A 108 -10.18 1.72 -15.62
CA ASP A 108 -11.60 2.08 -15.82
C ASP A 108 -12.39 1.86 -14.51
N CYS A 109 -12.19 0.72 -13.86
CA CYS A 109 -12.77 0.43 -12.54
C CYS A 109 -12.36 1.47 -11.49
N ALA A 110 -11.11 1.92 -11.51
CA ALA A 110 -10.61 2.94 -10.58
C ALA A 110 -11.27 4.30 -10.81
N ILE A 111 -11.41 4.72 -12.06
CA ILE A 111 -12.11 5.96 -12.44
C ILE A 111 -13.57 5.89 -11.98
N GLU A 112 -14.28 4.81 -12.31
CA GLU A 112 -15.68 4.61 -11.92
C GLU A 112 -15.88 4.58 -10.40
N SER A 113 -14.91 4.03 -9.66
CA SER A 113 -14.95 3.92 -8.20
C SER A 113 -14.53 5.21 -7.46
N GLY A 114 -14.07 6.23 -8.18
CA GLY A 114 -13.61 7.51 -7.60
C GLY A 114 -12.16 7.52 -7.11
N THR A 115 -11.37 6.51 -7.48
CA THR A 115 -9.94 6.41 -7.16
C THR A 115 -9.15 7.36 -8.06
N HIS A 116 -8.66 8.46 -7.50
CA HIS A 116 -7.92 9.48 -8.25
C HIS A 116 -6.38 9.30 -8.22
N TYR A 117 -5.86 8.43 -7.35
CA TYR A 117 -4.43 8.10 -7.31
C TYR A 117 -4.26 6.59 -7.12
N LEU A 118 -3.81 5.91 -8.17
CA LEU A 118 -3.68 4.47 -8.26
C LEU A 118 -2.22 4.10 -8.54
N GLY A 119 -1.70 3.08 -7.86
CA GLY A 119 -0.39 2.51 -8.13
C GLY A 119 -0.46 1.00 -8.34
N PHE A 120 0.33 0.50 -9.28
CA PHE A 120 0.54 -0.94 -9.49
C PHE A 120 1.89 -1.35 -8.92
N ASN A 121 1.86 -2.30 -7.99
CA ASN A 121 3.04 -2.89 -7.39
C ASN A 121 3.32 -4.22 -8.08
N PHE A 122 4.57 -4.47 -8.42
CA PHE A 122 5.04 -5.76 -8.92
C PHE A 122 6.46 -5.99 -8.43
N PRO A 123 6.86 -7.25 -8.19
CA PRO A 123 8.22 -7.55 -7.79
C PRO A 123 9.21 -7.18 -8.91
N ARG A 124 10.34 -6.59 -8.52
CA ARG A 124 11.47 -6.33 -9.40
C ARG A 124 12.76 -6.69 -8.69
N ASP A 125 13.45 -7.69 -9.22
CA ASP A 125 14.74 -8.16 -8.74
C ASP A 125 15.82 -7.82 -9.78
N VAL A 126 17.02 -7.47 -9.31
CA VAL A 126 18.16 -7.10 -10.14
C VAL A 126 19.38 -7.90 -9.67
N CYS A 127 20.02 -8.64 -10.58
CA CYS A 127 21.28 -9.31 -10.30
C CYS A 127 22.42 -8.29 -10.22
N ASN A 128 23.15 -8.27 -9.11
CA ASN A 128 24.25 -7.33 -8.92
C ASN A 128 25.49 -7.66 -9.77
N ASP A 129 25.62 -8.90 -10.23
CA ASP A 129 26.83 -9.36 -10.94
C ASP A 129 26.72 -9.21 -12.47
N CYS A 130 25.53 -9.41 -13.03
CA CYS A 130 25.32 -9.34 -14.50
C CYS A 130 24.21 -8.38 -14.94
N GLY A 131 23.46 -7.78 -14.01
CA GLY A 131 22.42 -6.80 -14.33
C GLY A 131 21.09 -7.39 -14.81
N GLU A 132 20.94 -8.71 -14.87
CA GLU A 132 19.68 -9.38 -15.21
C GLU A 132 18.52 -8.89 -14.34
N THR A 133 17.33 -8.72 -14.92
CA THR A 133 16.16 -8.18 -14.20
C THR A 133 14.95 -9.09 -14.35
N GLY A 134 14.22 -9.32 -13.27
CA GLY A 134 13.05 -10.18 -13.30
C GLY A 134 12.55 -10.49 -11.89
N VAL A 135 12.09 -11.72 -11.67
CA VAL A 135 11.72 -12.25 -10.35
C VAL A 135 12.41 -13.60 -10.19
N PHE A 136 13.42 -13.68 -9.33
CA PHE A 136 14.22 -14.90 -9.17
C PHE A 136 14.99 -14.91 -7.85
N ASP A 137 15.19 -16.12 -7.31
CA ASP A 137 16.02 -16.34 -6.13
C ASP A 137 17.51 -16.52 -6.47
N GLU A 138 17.79 -17.04 -7.66
CA GLU A 138 19.13 -17.20 -8.23
C GLU A 138 19.11 -16.67 -9.67
N CYS A 139 20.11 -15.90 -10.06
CA CYS A 139 20.15 -15.26 -11.37
C CYS A 139 20.16 -16.33 -12.49
N PRO A 140 19.19 -16.31 -13.42
CA PRO A 140 19.11 -17.32 -14.48
C PRO A 140 20.25 -17.19 -15.51
N ASN A 141 20.90 -16.04 -15.60
CA ASN A 141 21.98 -15.78 -16.54
C ASN A 141 23.37 -16.19 -16.00
N CYS A 142 23.65 -15.93 -14.72
CA CYS A 142 24.99 -16.15 -14.14
C CYS A 142 25.05 -17.03 -12.88
N GLY A 143 23.90 -17.50 -12.35
CA GLY A 143 23.84 -18.32 -11.13
C GLY A 143 24.11 -17.56 -9.83
N SER A 144 24.24 -16.22 -9.89
CA SER A 144 24.49 -15.41 -8.69
C SER A 144 23.29 -15.38 -7.75
N LYS A 145 23.57 -15.41 -6.45
CA LYS A 145 22.60 -15.15 -5.37
C LYS A 145 22.66 -13.71 -4.84
N SER A 146 23.56 -12.89 -5.40
CA SER A 146 23.67 -11.46 -5.09
C SER A 146 22.56 -10.71 -5.83
N ILE A 147 21.38 -10.65 -5.20
CA ILE A 147 20.15 -10.11 -5.81
C ILE A 147 19.63 -8.94 -4.99
N THR A 148 19.53 -7.76 -5.62
CA THR A 148 18.84 -6.60 -5.06
C THR A 148 17.34 -6.72 -5.33
N ARG A 149 16.53 -6.76 -4.27
CA ARG A 149 15.06 -6.84 -4.35
C ARG A 149 14.43 -5.46 -4.16
N ILE A 150 13.78 -4.93 -5.18
CA ILE A 150 13.09 -3.64 -5.14
C ILE A 150 11.60 -3.90 -4.94
N ARG A 151 10.98 -3.25 -3.94
CA ARG A 151 9.55 -3.37 -3.63
C ARG A 151 8.95 -1.98 -3.37
N ARG A 152 7.62 -1.84 -3.52
CA ARG A 152 6.88 -0.62 -3.15
C ARG A 152 5.87 -0.97 -2.07
N VAL A 153 5.97 -0.31 -0.92
CA VAL A 153 5.12 -0.61 0.26
C VAL A 153 4.31 0.61 0.67
N SER A 154 4.98 1.73 0.97
CA SER A 154 4.37 2.91 1.59
C SER A 154 4.14 4.09 0.65
N GLY A 155 4.46 3.99 -0.65
CA GLY A 155 4.52 5.19 -1.49
C GLY A 155 5.46 5.05 -2.68
N TYR A 156 6.68 4.60 -2.38
CA TYR A 156 7.84 4.71 -3.24
C TYR A 156 8.55 3.35 -3.38
N LEU A 157 9.39 3.23 -4.41
CA LEU A 157 10.22 2.05 -4.63
C LEU A 157 11.44 2.11 -3.71
N GLU A 158 11.68 1.06 -2.96
CA GLU A 158 12.82 0.94 -2.06
C GLU A 158 13.40 -0.48 -2.10
N ILE A 159 14.68 -0.59 -1.74
CA ILE A 159 15.35 -1.87 -1.59
C ILE A 159 14.84 -2.52 -0.31
N LEU A 160 14.40 -3.78 -0.41
CA LEU A 160 13.74 -4.53 0.67
C LEU A 160 14.51 -4.47 2.00
N ASP A 161 15.85 -4.48 1.92
CA ASP A 161 16.73 -4.48 3.08
C ASP A 161 16.68 -3.20 3.91
N TYR A 162 16.30 -2.07 3.30
CA TYR A 162 16.21 -0.77 3.98
C TYR A 162 14.87 -0.53 4.70
N PHE A 163 13.85 -1.36 4.46
CA PHE A 163 12.58 -1.20 5.17
C PHE A 163 12.72 -1.44 6.69
N VAL A 164 11.98 -0.65 7.46
CA VAL A 164 11.77 -0.88 8.91
C VAL A 164 11.04 -2.19 9.17
N SER A 165 11.18 -2.75 10.38
CA SER A 165 10.64 -4.07 10.77
C SER A 165 9.16 -4.24 10.44
N GLY A 166 8.32 -3.25 10.78
CA GLY A 166 6.88 -3.27 10.49
C GLY A 166 6.59 -3.37 8.99
N LYS A 167 7.36 -2.68 8.15
CA LYS A 167 7.21 -2.72 6.68
C LYS A 167 7.74 -4.01 6.07
N LYS A 168 8.83 -4.58 6.62
CA LYS A 168 9.27 -5.94 6.25
C LYS A 168 8.20 -6.99 6.56
N ASN A 169 7.51 -6.85 7.69
CA ASN A 169 6.38 -7.72 8.04
C ASN A 169 5.19 -7.51 7.11
N GLU A 170 4.84 -6.26 6.78
CA GLU A 170 3.76 -5.99 5.84
C GLU A 170 4.03 -6.64 4.46
N VAL A 171 5.26 -6.51 3.95
CA VAL A 171 5.66 -7.14 2.66
C VAL A 171 5.55 -8.67 2.71
N SER A 172 5.96 -9.31 3.80
CA SER A 172 5.89 -10.77 3.90
C SER A 172 4.45 -11.31 3.92
N HIS A 173 3.49 -10.48 4.32
CA HIS A 173 2.07 -10.82 4.34
C HIS A 173 1.33 -10.44 3.05
N ARG A 174 1.87 -9.55 2.21
CA ARG A 174 1.24 -9.18 0.93
C ARG A 174 1.04 -10.38 0.02
N ARG A 175 -0.15 -10.45 -0.58
CA ARG A 175 -0.52 -11.44 -1.59
C ARG A 175 -0.94 -10.72 -2.87
N ARG A 176 -0.79 -11.40 -4.00
CA ARG A 176 -1.33 -10.92 -5.27
C ARG A 176 -2.84 -10.71 -5.14
N ASN A 177 -3.32 -9.63 -5.73
CA ASN A 177 -4.75 -9.41 -5.93
C ASN A 177 -5.27 -10.23 -7.11
#